data_AF-A0A838B3Y2-F1
#
_entry.id   AF-A0A838B3Y2-F1
#
_cell.length_a   1.000
_cell.length_b   1.000
_cell.length_c   1.000
_cell.angle_alpha   90.00
_cell.angle_beta   90.00
_cell.angle_gamma   90.00
#
_symmetry.space_group_name_H-M   'P 1'
#
loop_
_entity.id
_entity.type
_entity.pdbx_description
1 polymer ?
#
loop_
_entity_poly.entity_id
_entity_poly.type
_entity_poly.pdbx_seq_one_letter_code
_entity_poly.pdbx_strand_id
1 'polypeptide(L)'
;MTSVSSVSRQQVALQLLLRGDSGEKPKPVGLLTDGPSLRRGDSAQKSALERIIKLSMEGAWASNGFLVVMPVNAEFIETGSGNDTVNVTSSGDDTAPNYISLGDGNDRLNLVATEDATSDYWQGSTTAGAMALKASDAVNHEISVFVPDGRGIFAGAGNDVVNIAAGRDVYSVSAGEGDDALTVSAGRDISGVWGGDGRDVLGLAGGMNIDNITGDAGDDTIAVAAGNEARSISGGQGRDIITVAGQTVGDISGGQGSDIITIASGQAVFGIRGDDGDDAIAIAAATVDRVEGGRGDDTIRINARTADAISGGLGDDRIDLTGTGKAKLFFDRGDGKDVVRVAGETTVVFAERSIDDADISYGDGKITISFADTGDSVTLDYSAATLKGSTPELSFEDTDNLDVRREAPHGWNASTLYRYFDAHGAGGFSLTLK
;
A
#
# COMPACT_ATOMS: atom_id res chain seq x y z
N MET A 1 -43.39 32.23 -38.27
CA MET A 1 -42.47 31.22 -38.83
C MET A 1 -41.17 31.92 -39.20
N THR A 2 -40.14 31.73 -38.40
CA THR A 2 -38.75 31.90 -38.79
C THR A 2 -38.02 30.77 -38.08
N SER A 3 -37.55 29.84 -38.90
CA SER A 3 -36.92 28.58 -38.52
C SER A 3 -35.63 28.81 -37.75
N VAL A 4 -35.48 28.13 -36.60
CA VAL A 4 -34.17 27.90 -35.98
C VAL A 4 -33.41 26.96 -36.90
N SER A 5 -32.45 27.49 -37.65
CA SER A 5 -31.49 26.67 -38.39
C SER A 5 -30.64 25.89 -37.39
N SER A 6 -30.64 24.57 -37.57
CA SER A 6 -29.84 23.59 -36.85
C SER A 6 -28.40 24.06 -36.61
N VAL A 7 -27.99 24.15 -35.35
CA VAL A 7 -26.57 24.25 -34.97
C VAL A 7 -25.91 22.93 -35.34
N SER A 8 -25.02 22.94 -36.33
CA SER A 8 -24.19 21.77 -36.64
C SER A 8 -23.26 21.49 -35.47
N ARG A 9 -23.22 20.23 -35.00
CA ARG A 9 -22.45 19.69 -33.87
C ARG A 9 -20.90 19.81 -33.97
N GLN A 10 -20.34 20.83 -34.62
CA GLN A 10 -18.89 20.94 -34.86
C GLN A 10 -18.40 22.40 -34.83
N GLN A 11 -18.58 23.10 -33.72
CA GLN A 11 -17.81 24.32 -33.44
C GLN A 11 -17.04 24.12 -32.13
N VAL A 12 -15.71 24.03 -32.25
CA VAL A 12 -14.76 24.05 -31.13
C VAL A 12 -14.80 25.46 -30.55
N ALA A 13 -15.15 25.59 -29.28
CA ALA A 13 -15.15 26.87 -28.58
C ALA A 13 -14.19 26.77 -27.37
N LEU A 14 -13.00 27.34 -27.51
CA LEU A 14 -12.11 27.59 -26.37
C LEU A 14 -12.43 29.00 -25.84
N GLN A 15 -12.82 29.10 -24.57
CA GLN A 15 -13.15 30.37 -23.91
C GLN A 15 -12.11 30.71 -22.85
N LEU A 16 -11.25 31.69 -23.14
CA LEU A 16 -10.30 32.24 -22.17
C LEU A 16 -11.01 33.29 -21.30
N LEU A 17 -10.96 33.14 -19.97
CA LEU A 17 -11.55 34.06 -19.00
C LEU A 17 -10.41 34.68 -18.17
N LEU A 18 -10.26 36.01 -18.20
CA LEU A 18 -9.41 36.74 -17.26
C LEU A 18 -10.25 37.09 -16.04
N ARG A 19 -9.73 36.83 -14.84
CA ARG A 19 -10.36 37.32 -13.62
C ARG A 19 -10.16 38.84 -13.56
N GLY A 20 -11.25 39.58 -13.34
CA GLY A 20 -11.17 40.99 -12.93
C GLY A 20 -10.81 41.10 -11.44
N ASP A 21 -10.54 42.32 -10.97
CA ASP A 21 -10.21 42.59 -9.57
C ASP A 21 -11.24 41.99 -8.59
N SER A 22 -10.85 41.82 -7.32
CA SER A 22 -11.69 41.27 -6.25
C SER A 22 -13.12 41.82 -6.26
N GLY A 23 -14.09 40.98 -6.64
CA GLY A 23 -15.51 41.32 -6.71
C GLY A 23 -16.07 41.51 -8.13
N GLU A 24 -15.21 41.54 -9.16
CA GLU A 24 -15.65 41.54 -10.56
C GLU A 24 -15.92 40.11 -11.09
N LYS A 25 -16.97 39.98 -11.90
CA LYS A 25 -17.21 38.74 -12.67
C LYS A 25 -16.08 38.57 -13.71
N PRO A 26 -15.55 37.36 -13.93
CA PRO A 26 -14.54 37.11 -14.96
C PRO A 26 -14.98 37.64 -16.32
N LYS A 27 -14.07 38.30 -17.04
CA LYS A 27 -14.34 38.90 -18.36
C LYS A 27 -13.79 37.98 -19.46
N PRO A 28 -14.57 37.65 -20.51
CA PRO A 28 -14.07 36.89 -21.65
C PRO A 28 -12.95 37.65 -22.36
N VAL A 29 -11.81 37.00 -22.56
CA VAL A 29 -10.62 37.56 -23.23
C VAL A 29 -10.65 37.28 -24.73
N GLY A 30 -11.39 36.26 -25.13
CA GLY A 30 -11.61 35.92 -26.53
C GLY A 30 -12.26 34.54 -26.67
N LEU A 31 -13.00 34.36 -27.77
CA LEU A 31 -13.33 33.05 -28.32
C LEU A 31 -12.25 32.72 -29.36
N LEU A 32 -11.51 31.64 -29.20
CA LEU A 32 -10.71 31.08 -30.28
C LEU A 32 -11.65 30.24 -31.16
N THR A 33 -12.24 30.86 -32.20
CA THR A 33 -13.08 30.18 -33.20
C THR A 33 -12.46 30.20 -34.59
N ASP A 34 -11.19 29.85 -34.72
CA ASP A 34 -10.58 29.72 -36.05
C ASP A 34 -10.51 28.24 -36.42
N GLY A 35 -11.57 27.73 -37.04
CA GLY A 35 -11.57 26.45 -37.75
C GLY A 35 -12.46 26.54 -38.99
N PRO A 36 -12.01 26.11 -40.18
CA PRO A 36 -12.82 26.18 -41.38
C PRO A 36 -14.03 25.22 -41.27
N SER A 37 -15.19 25.68 -41.71
CA SER A 37 -16.41 24.87 -41.80
C SER A 37 -16.22 23.69 -42.75
N LEU A 38 -16.29 22.46 -42.26
CA LEU A 38 -16.16 21.24 -43.07
C LEU A 38 -17.44 20.98 -43.89
N ARG A 39 -17.34 20.91 -45.23
CA ARG A 39 -18.41 20.37 -46.10
C ARG A 39 -18.24 18.86 -46.25
N ARG A 40 -19.36 18.13 -46.26
CA ARG A 40 -19.42 16.67 -46.53
C ARG A 40 -18.85 16.35 -47.92
N GLY A 41 -17.84 15.47 -47.99
CA GLY A 41 -17.58 14.73 -49.24
C GLY A 41 -16.17 14.22 -49.52
N ASP A 42 -15.09 14.71 -48.88
CA ASP A 42 -13.74 14.37 -49.35
C ASP A 42 -13.11 13.18 -48.61
N SER A 43 -12.91 12.10 -49.36
CA SER A 43 -12.14 10.90 -49.01
C SER A 43 -10.64 11.16 -48.78
N ALA A 44 -10.20 12.42 -48.78
CA ALA A 44 -8.87 12.89 -48.35
C ALA A 44 -8.83 13.37 -46.88
N GLN A 45 -9.96 13.42 -46.16
CA GLN A 45 -10.02 13.84 -44.74
C GLN A 45 -9.54 12.78 -43.73
N LYS A 46 -9.10 11.62 -44.22
CA LYS A 46 -8.57 10.51 -43.40
C LYS A 46 -7.08 10.65 -43.04
N SER A 47 -6.42 11.76 -43.43
CA SER A 47 -4.96 11.91 -43.36
C SER A 47 -4.44 13.30 -42.96
N ALA A 48 -5.30 14.29 -42.66
CA ALA A 48 -4.81 15.62 -42.27
C ALA A 48 -5.85 16.38 -41.45
N LEU A 49 -5.74 16.29 -40.12
CA LEU A 49 -6.07 17.36 -39.15
C LEU A 49 -5.65 16.88 -37.74
N GLU A 50 -4.34 16.64 -37.61
CA GLU A 50 -3.59 16.98 -36.40
C GLU A 50 -3.95 18.44 -36.05
N ARG A 51 -4.85 18.66 -35.09
CA ARG A 51 -5.05 19.97 -34.48
C ARG A 51 -4.54 19.88 -33.06
N ILE A 52 -3.22 19.89 -32.95
CA ILE A 52 -2.48 20.06 -31.70
C ILE A 52 -2.83 21.46 -31.18
N ILE A 53 -3.71 21.56 -30.19
CA ILE A 53 -3.81 22.78 -29.38
C ILE A 53 -2.75 22.63 -28.30
N LYS A 54 -1.54 23.16 -28.56
CA LYS A 54 -0.58 23.46 -27.49
C LYS A 54 -1.02 24.76 -26.83
N LEU A 55 -1.59 24.66 -25.65
CA LEU A 55 -1.75 25.80 -24.75
C LEU A 55 -0.48 25.90 -23.93
N SER A 56 0.53 26.59 -24.48
CA SER A 56 1.74 26.98 -23.77
C SER A 56 1.59 28.45 -23.38
N MET A 57 1.58 28.72 -22.08
CA MET A 57 1.42 30.06 -21.53
C MET A 57 2.78 30.56 -21.02
N GLU A 58 3.62 31.09 -21.91
CA GLU A 58 4.90 31.70 -21.53
C GLU A 58 4.69 33.11 -20.96
N GLY A 59 4.94 33.30 -19.65
CA GLY A 59 5.07 34.60 -19.01
C GLY A 59 4.43 34.67 -17.62
N ALA A 60 5.09 35.36 -16.67
CA ALA A 60 4.62 35.54 -15.30
C ALA A 60 3.21 36.19 -15.25
N TRP A 61 2.18 35.40 -14.93
CA TRP A 61 0.89 35.98 -14.57
C TRP A 61 1.04 36.56 -13.16
N ALA A 62 0.61 37.80 -12.99
CA ALA A 62 0.48 38.36 -11.65
C ALA A 62 -0.35 37.39 -10.80
N SER A 63 0.13 37.07 -9.60
CA SER A 63 -0.46 36.15 -8.61
C SER A 63 -1.98 35.95 -8.80
N ASN A 64 -2.41 34.70 -9.04
CA ASN A 64 -3.80 34.22 -9.16
C ASN A 64 -4.39 34.08 -10.59
N GLY A 65 -3.68 33.47 -11.54
CA GLY A 65 -4.20 33.11 -12.87
C GLY A 65 -5.30 32.04 -12.79
N PHE A 66 -6.34 32.12 -13.64
CA PHE A 66 -7.43 31.13 -13.70
C PHE A 66 -7.66 30.70 -15.15
N LEU A 67 -7.48 29.41 -15.44
CA LEU A 67 -7.68 28.82 -16.75
C LEU A 67 -8.81 27.78 -16.70
N VAL A 68 -9.86 28.00 -17.51
CA VAL A 68 -10.90 27.00 -17.77
C VAL A 68 -10.69 26.49 -19.19
N VAL A 69 -10.25 25.24 -19.31
CA VAL A 69 -10.18 24.56 -20.61
C VAL A 69 -11.40 23.66 -20.70
N MET A 70 -12.24 23.89 -21.72
CA MET A 70 -13.26 22.94 -22.17
C MET A 70 -12.74 22.32 -23.46
N PRO A 71 -11.93 21.26 -23.39
CA PRO A 71 -11.25 20.76 -24.57
C PRO A 71 -12.21 19.96 -25.42
N VAL A 72 -12.23 20.29 -26.70
CA VAL A 72 -12.37 19.26 -27.74
C VAL A 72 -10.94 19.11 -28.27
N ASN A 73 -10.25 18.02 -27.89
CA ASN A 73 -8.95 17.61 -28.42
C ASN A 73 -7.71 18.45 -27.99
N ALA A 74 -7.60 18.90 -26.73
CA ALA A 74 -6.31 19.42 -26.24
C ALA A 74 -5.34 18.25 -26.01
N GLU A 75 -4.09 18.36 -26.45
CA GLU A 75 -3.08 17.31 -26.27
C GLU A 75 -2.13 17.62 -25.10
N PHE A 76 -1.84 18.91 -24.85
CA PHE A 76 -0.93 19.40 -23.80
C PHE A 76 -1.44 20.70 -23.15
N ILE A 77 -1.31 20.82 -21.82
CA ILE A 77 -1.51 22.05 -21.03
C ILE A 77 -0.24 22.31 -20.20
N GLU A 78 0.29 23.54 -20.20
CA GLU A 78 1.45 23.96 -19.39
C GLU A 78 1.18 25.34 -18.75
N THR A 79 1.34 25.48 -17.42
CA THR A 79 0.99 26.73 -16.69
C THR A 79 2.13 27.72 -16.52
N GLY A 80 3.39 27.29 -16.59
CA GLY A 80 4.55 28.19 -16.42
C GLY A 80 4.74 28.60 -14.95
N SER A 81 5.19 29.82 -14.68
CA SER A 81 5.49 30.29 -13.31
C SER A 81 4.34 31.07 -12.68
N GLY A 82 4.12 30.91 -11.37
CA GLY A 82 3.13 31.61 -10.57
C GLY A 82 2.08 30.64 -10.00
N ASN A 83 1.21 31.12 -9.11
CA ASN A 83 0.12 30.26 -8.62
C ASN A 83 -1.02 30.24 -9.65
N ASP A 84 -1.24 29.09 -10.26
CA ASP A 84 -2.21 28.86 -11.30
C ASP A 84 -3.36 27.96 -10.84
N THR A 85 -4.51 28.11 -11.48
CA THR A 85 -5.64 27.20 -11.31
C THR A 85 -6.10 26.71 -12.66
N VAL A 86 -5.97 25.39 -12.88
CA VAL A 86 -6.40 24.69 -14.08
C VAL A 86 -7.66 23.90 -13.77
N ASN A 87 -8.77 24.24 -14.42
CA ASN A 87 -9.98 23.43 -14.38
C ASN A 87 -10.22 22.80 -15.74
N VAL A 88 -10.22 21.48 -15.77
CA VAL A 88 -10.55 20.69 -16.96
C VAL A 88 -11.81 19.90 -16.67
N THR A 89 -12.83 20.10 -17.49
CA THR A 89 -14.02 19.24 -17.48
C THR A 89 -14.21 18.72 -18.88
N SER A 90 -14.13 17.40 -19.04
CA SER A 90 -14.28 16.73 -20.33
C SER A 90 -15.50 15.81 -20.28
N SER A 91 -16.40 16.00 -21.23
CA SER A 91 -17.62 15.20 -21.38
C SER A 91 -17.68 14.65 -22.81
N GLY A 92 -17.31 13.37 -22.98
CA GLY A 92 -17.34 12.62 -24.24
C GLY A 92 -16.03 11.89 -24.56
N ASP A 93 -16.11 10.87 -25.44
CA ASP A 93 -14.97 10.11 -25.98
C ASP A 93 -13.82 11.05 -26.41
N ASP A 94 -12.60 10.78 -25.93
CA ASP A 94 -11.35 11.38 -26.43
C ASP A 94 -11.17 12.90 -26.14
N THR A 95 -11.77 13.42 -25.06
CA THR A 95 -11.78 14.87 -24.75
C THR A 95 -10.88 15.32 -23.60
N ALA A 96 -10.22 14.41 -22.87
CA ALA A 96 -9.26 14.77 -21.83
C ALA A 96 -7.86 15.02 -22.40
N PRO A 97 -7.07 15.97 -21.85
CA PRO A 97 -5.70 16.20 -22.28
C PRO A 97 -4.79 15.01 -21.97
N ASN A 98 -3.88 14.68 -22.89
CA ASN A 98 -2.89 13.62 -22.72
C ASN A 98 -1.78 13.99 -21.73
N TYR A 99 -1.51 15.30 -21.58
CA TYR A 99 -0.46 15.82 -20.71
C TYR A 99 -0.86 17.15 -20.08
N ILE A 100 -0.59 17.29 -18.79
CA ILE A 100 -0.69 18.56 -18.06
C ILE A 100 0.63 18.73 -17.30
N SER A 101 1.32 19.85 -17.50
CA SER A 101 2.42 20.27 -16.64
C SER A 101 1.96 21.47 -15.82
N LEU A 102 2.01 21.31 -14.52
CA LEU A 102 1.94 22.44 -13.59
C LEU A 102 3.38 22.94 -13.48
N GLY A 103 3.63 24.22 -13.72
CA GLY A 103 4.99 24.74 -13.69
C GLY A 103 5.40 25.07 -12.26
N ASP A 104 5.94 26.25 -12.04
CA ASP A 104 6.40 26.68 -10.72
C ASP A 104 5.27 27.43 -10.00
N GLY A 105 5.06 27.19 -8.71
CA GLY A 105 4.06 27.92 -7.92
C GLY A 105 3.13 26.98 -7.15
N ASN A 106 2.25 27.54 -6.31
CA ASN A 106 1.21 26.72 -5.68
C ASN A 106 0.05 26.56 -6.66
N ASP A 107 0.08 25.51 -7.48
CA ASP A 107 -0.95 25.29 -8.49
C ASP A 107 -2.09 24.42 -7.99
N ARG A 108 -3.28 24.67 -8.55
CA ARG A 108 -4.47 23.86 -8.34
C ARG A 108 -4.93 23.25 -9.65
N LEU A 109 -5.01 21.93 -9.73
CA LEU A 109 -5.64 21.22 -10.84
C LEU A 109 -6.92 20.54 -10.38
N ASN A 110 -8.05 20.87 -11.00
CA ASN A 110 -9.27 20.08 -10.90
C ASN A 110 -9.61 19.51 -12.27
N LEU A 111 -9.50 18.20 -12.42
CA LEU A 111 -9.81 17.48 -13.64
C LEU A 111 -10.98 16.52 -13.41
N VAL A 112 -12.01 16.65 -14.24
CA VAL A 112 -13.20 15.80 -14.24
C VAL A 112 -13.46 15.30 -15.65
N ALA A 113 -13.33 13.99 -15.88
CA ALA A 113 -13.65 13.31 -17.13
C ALA A 113 -14.74 12.26 -16.90
N THR A 114 -15.83 12.31 -17.67
CA THR A 114 -17.05 11.54 -17.35
C THR A 114 -17.35 10.32 -18.21
N GLU A 115 -16.60 10.03 -19.28
CA GLU A 115 -16.87 8.89 -20.17
C GLU A 115 -15.61 8.08 -20.55
N ASP A 116 -15.79 6.76 -20.61
CA ASP A 116 -14.83 5.73 -21.04
C ASP A 116 -14.41 5.96 -22.50
N ALA A 117 -13.13 6.19 -22.78
CA ALA A 117 -12.58 5.96 -24.11
C ALA A 117 -12.49 4.43 -24.38
N THR A 118 -13.62 3.74 -24.45
CA THR A 118 -13.69 2.36 -24.96
C THR A 118 -13.79 2.38 -26.48
N SER A 119 -12.79 2.96 -27.14
CA SER A 119 -12.59 2.73 -28.56
C SER A 119 -11.36 1.86 -28.78
N ASP A 120 -11.66 0.60 -29.02
CA ASP A 120 -10.80 -0.49 -29.43
C ASP A 120 -10.14 -0.16 -30.80
N TYR A 121 -9.23 0.83 -30.85
CA TYR A 121 -8.41 1.10 -32.04
C TYR A 121 -7.14 1.92 -31.77
N TRP A 122 -6.16 1.33 -31.09
CA TRP A 122 -4.74 1.67 -31.33
C TRP A 122 -3.84 0.47 -30.96
N GLN A 123 -3.60 -0.41 -31.93
CA GLN A 123 -2.65 -1.50 -31.78
C GLN A 123 -1.22 -0.95 -31.93
N GLY A 124 -0.59 -0.69 -30.77
CA GLY A 124 0.82 -0.29 -30.68
C GLY A 124 1.25 0.21 -29.30
N SER A 125 0.30 0.69 -28.49
CA SER A 125 0.48 0.98 -27.06
C SER A 125 -0.91 0.99 -26.43
N THR A 126 -1.13 0.09 -25.49
CA THR A 126 -2.37 0.01 -24.69
C THR A 126 -2.63 1.34 -23.97
N THR A 127 -3.92 1.70 -23.85
CA THR A 127 -4.53 2.78 -23.03
C THR A 127 -4.74 4.13 -23.71
N ALA A 128 -5.97 4.38 -24.18
CA ALA A 128 -6.55 5.73 -24.20
C ALA A 128 -6.86 6.09 -22.73
N GLY A 129 -6.23 7.14 -22.19
CA GLY A 129 -6.33 7.53 -20.77
C GLY A 129 -5.00 7.76 -20.03
N ALA A 130 -3.87 7.89 -20.74
CA ALA A 130 -2.61 8.32 -20.12
C ALA A 130 -2.68 9.84 -19.84
N MET A 131 -2.64 10.22 -18.57
CA MET A 131 -2.48 11.60 -18.14
C MET A 131 -1.16 11.73 -17.40
N ALA A 132 -0.07 12.02 -18.10
CA ALA A 132 1.15 12.40 -17.39
C ALA A 132 0.95 13.81 -16.79
N LEU A 133 0.77 13.89 -15.48
CA LEU A 133 0.84 15.12 -14.69
C LEU A 133 2.23 15.22 -14.10
N LYS A 134 2.93 16.34 -14.33
CA LYS A 134 4.22 16.60 -13.69
C LYS A 134 4.23 18.03 -13.17
N ALA A 135 4.45 18.23 -11.88
CA ALA A 135 4.80 19.55 -11.35
C ALA A 135 6.33 19.70 -11.22
N SER A 136 6.84 20.91 -11.47
CA SER A 136 8.28 21.10 -11.70
C SER A 136 9.10 21.31 -10.44
N ASP A 137 8.75 22.16 -9.46
CA ASP A 137 9.67 22.47 -8.35
C ASP A 137 9.02 23.08 -7.05
N ALA A 138 9.48 22.62 -5.88
CA ALA A 138 9.51 23.16 -4.49
C ALA A 138 8.35 24.02 -3.92
N VAL A 139 7.09 23.78 -4.28
CA VAL A 139 5.92 24.47 -3.72
C VAL A 139 4.70 23.55 -3.73
N ASN A 140 3.69 23.84 -2.90
CA ASN A 140 2.60 22.92 -2.61
C ASN A 140 1.52 22.96 -3.70
N HIS A 141 1.17 21.80 -4.24
CA HIS A 141 0.14 21.60 -5.25
C HIS A 141 -1.14 21.00 -4.65
N GLU A 142 -2.29 21.34 -5.23
CA GLU A 142 -3.55 20.65 -4.94
C GLU A 142 -4.14 20.07 -6.23
N ILE A 143 -4.07 18.75 -6.36
CA ILE A 143 -4.42 17.99 -7.55
C ILE A 143 -5.66 17.16 -7.23
N SER A 144 -6.73 17.32 -8.01
CA SER A 144 -7.95 16.53 -7.92
C SER A 144 -8.30 15.93 -9.28
N VAL A 145 -8.31 14.61 -9.37
CA VAL A 145 -8.49 13.84 -10.61
C VAL A 145 -9.68 12.90 -10.47
N PHE A 146 -10.75 13.15 -11.24
CA PHE A 146 -11.92 12.28 -11.36
C PHE A 146 -12.05 11.78 -12.79
N VAL A 147 -11.72 10.51 -13.03
CA VAL A 147 -11.53 9.94 -14.38
C VAL A 147 -11.99 8.49 -14.47
N PRO A 148 -12.21 7.92 -15.66
CA PRO A 148 -12.40 6.47 -15.78
C PRO A 148 -11.15 5.68 -15.36
N ASP A 149 -9.96 6.05 -15.86
CA ASP A 149 -8.66 5.48 -15.45
C ASP A 149 -7.73 6.62 -15.02
N GLY A 150 -7.08 6.49 -13.85
CA GLY A 150 -6.08 7.45 -13.35
C GLY A 150 -4.68 6.91 -13.59
N ARG A 151 -3.86 7.53 -14.45
CA ARG A 151 -2.50 7.03 -14.72
C ARG A 151 -1.49 8.14 -14.87
N GLY A 152 -0.30 7.99 -14.30
CA GLY A 152 0.86 8.86 -14.57
C GLY A 152 0.83 10.19 -13.82
N ILE A 153 0.37 10.19 -12.58
CA ILE A 153 0.23 11.41 -11.78
C ILE A 153 1.49 11.60 -10.93
N PHE A 154 2.24 12.67 -11.14
CA PHE A 154 3.46 13.00 -10.39
C PHE A 154 3.33 14.42 -9.84
N ALA A 155 3.21 14.56 -8.51
CA ALA A 155 2.98 15.87 -7.90
C ALA A 155 4.26 16.72 -7.79
N GLY A 156 5.43 16.09 -7.71
CA GLY A 156 6.70 16.78 -7.95
C GLY A 156 7.42 17.09 -6.65
N ALA A 157 7.68 18.36 -6.36
CA ALA A 157 8.36 18.76 -5.14
C ALA A 157 7.52 19.82 -4.40
N GLY A 158 7.53 19.78 -3.07
CA GLY A 158 6.66 20.55 -2.20
C GLY A 158 5.68 19.65 -1.45
N ASN A 159 4.95 20.21 -0.47
CA ASN A 159 3.99 19.41 0.30
C ASN A 159 2.64 19.42 -0.42
N ASP A 160 2.40 18.40 -1.23
CA ASP A 160 1.31 18.29 -2.18
C ASP A 160 0.09 17.56 -1.59
N VAL A 161 -1.07 17.87 -2.16
CA VAL A 161 -2.33 17.18 -1.88
C VAL A 161 -2.87 16.59 -3.18
N VAL A 162 -2.89 15.27 -3.28
CA VAL A 162 -3.34 14.53 -4.46
C VAL A 162 -4.59 13.73 -4.13
N ASN A 163 -5.71 14.03 -4.78
CA ASN A 163 -6.97 13.32 -4.62
C ASN A 163 -7.38 12.66 -5.94
N ILE A 164 -7.49 11.33 -5.95
CA ILE A 164 -7.85 10.54 -7.11
C ILE A 164 -9.13 9.78 -6.82
N ALA A 165 -10.04 9.81 -7.78
CA ALA A 165 -11.24 8.98 -7.80
C ALA A 165 -11.41 8.44 -9.22
N ALA A 166 -11.03 7.18 -9.43
CA ALA A 166 -11.14 6.54 -10.73
C ALA A 166 -12.34 5.58 -10.80
N GLY A 167 -12.96 5.46 -11.96
CA GLY A 167 -14.04 4.50 -12.21
C GLY A 167 -13.55 3.06 -12.40
N ARG A 168 -12.35 2.88 -12.96
CA ARG A 168 -11.71 1.62 -13.31
C ARG A 168 -10.35 1.49 -12.66
N ASP A 169 -9.25 1.96 -13.22
CA ASP A 169 -7.94 1.58 -12.68
C ASP A 169 -7.05 2.79 -12.35
N VAL A 170 -6.21 2.67 -11.32
CA VAL A 170 -5.23 3.69 -10.93
C VAL A 170 -3.83 3.11 -11.01
N TYR A 171 -2.94 3.73 -11.79
CA TYR A 171 -1.57 3.25 -11.98
C TYR A 171 -0.53 4.37 -11.98
N SER A 172 0.63 4.11 -11.39
CA SER A 172 1.80 4.99 -11.50
C SER A 172 1.52 6.40 -11.00
N VAL A 173 1.27 6.51 -9.69
CA VAL A 173 1.03 7.76 -8.98
C VAL A 173 2.19 7.99 -8.00
N SER A 174 2.79 9.17 -7.99
CA SER A 174 3.84 9.55 -7.04
C SER A 174 3.55 10.95 -6.51
N ALA A 175 3.71 11.14 -5.21
CA ALA A 175 3.58 12.45 -4.60
C ALA A 175 4.88 13.24 -4.80
N GLY A 176 6.03 12.67 -4.45
CA GLY A 176 7.35 13.17 -4.84
C GLY A 176 8.17 13.64 -3.64
N GLU A 177 8.81 14.81 -3.71
CA GLU A 177 9.55 15.36 -2.57
C GLU A 177 8.65 16.27 -1.74
N GLY A 178 8.68 16.17 -0.40
CA GLY A 178 7.87 16.97 0.51
C GLY A 178 7.00 16.11 1.41
N ASP A 179 6.36 16.71 2.42
CA ASP A 179 5.39 15.99 3.25
C ASP A 179 4.02 15.99 2.54
N ASP A 180 3.67 14.90 1.87
CA ASP A 180 2.52 14.82 0.97
C ASP A 180 1.28 14.16 1.57
N ALA A 181 0.12 14.46 0.99
CA ALA A 181 -1.14 13.78 1.28
C ALA A 181 -1.77 13.26 -0.02
N LEU A 182 -1.69 11.94 -0.24
CA LEU A 182 -2.22 11.28 -1.42
C LEU A 182 -3.40 10.37 -1.03
N THR A 183 -4.56 10.63 -1.61
CA THR A 183 -5.77 9.81 -1.43
C THR A 183 -6.25 9.24 -2.76
N VAL A 184 -6.40 7.92 -2.85
CA VAL A 184 -7.12 7.22 -3.91
C VAL A 184 -8.40 6.66 -3.32
N SER A 185 -9.56 7.20 -3.72
CA SER A 185 -10.86 6.90 -3.10
C SER A 185 -11.75 5.96 -3.93
N ALA A 186 -11.35 5.64 -5.15
CA ALA A 186 -12.03 4.71 -6.04
C ALA A 186 -11.09 4.20 -7.14
N GLY A 187 -11.39 3.01 -7.65
CA GLY A 187 -10.72 2.35 -8.76
C GLY A 187 -10.66 0.84 -8.49
N ARG A 188 -11.22 0.00 -9.35
CA ARG A 188 -11.18 -1.47 -9.32
C ARG A 188 -9.78 -2.03 -9.01
N ASP A 189 -8.75 -1.60 -9.72
CA ASP A 189 -7.36 -2.03 -9.50
C ASP A 189 -6.48 -0.79 -9.27
N ILE A 190 -5.70 -0.78 -8.19
CA ILE A 190 -4.81 0.35 -7.83
C ILE A 190 -3.39 -0.18 -7.68
N SER A 191 -2.44 0.34 -8.46
CA SER A 191 -1.06 -0.15 -8.41
C SER A 191 0.01 0.91 -8.64
N GLY A 192 1.16 0.77 -7.99
CA GLY A 192 2.29 1.67 -8.19
C GLY A 192 1.96 3.06 -7.67
N VAL A 193 1.83 3.16 -6.35
CA VAL A 193 1.60 4.42 -5.65
C VAL A 193 2.76 4.66 -4.70
N TRP A 194 3.40 5.80 -4.84
CA TRP A 194 4.60 6.18 -4.09
C TRP A 194 4.36 7.48 -3.34
N GLY A 195 4.78 7.55 -2.07
CA GLY A 195 4.91 8.78 -1.32
C GLY A 195 6.05 9.58 -1.90
N GLY A 196 7.28 9.16 -1.62
CA GLY A 196 8.51 9.74 -2.12
C GLY A 196 9.39 10.17 -0.95
N ASP A 197 10.04 11.33 -1.05
CA ASP A 197 10.86 11.83 0.05
C ASP A 197 10.01 12.73 0.95
N GLY A 198 9.94 12.49 2.26
CA GLY A 198 9.20 13.31 3.22
C GLY A 198 8.30 12.47 4.10
N ARG A 199 7.52 13.12 4.98
CA ARG A 199 6.50 12.42 5.78
C ARG A 199 5.19 12.42 5.00
N ASP A 200 4.84 11.28 4.45
CA ASP A 200 3.69 11.15 3.58
C ASP A 200 2.49 10.49 4.26
N VAL A 201 1.30 10.85 3.77
CA VAL A 201 0.04 10.22 4.15
C VAL A 201 -0.62 9.64 2.91
N LEU A 202 -0.59 8.31 2.79
CA LEU A 202 -1.14 7.55 1.68
C LEU A 202 -2.44 6.86 2.09
N GLY A 203 -3.58 7.31 1.58
CA GLY A 203 -4.90 6.73 1.84
C GLY A 203 -5.51 6.10 0.60
N LEU A 204 -5.59 4.77 0.54
CA LEU A 204 -6.09 4.03 -0.61
C LEU A 204 -7.31 3.20 -0.24
N ALA A 205 -8.48 3.62 -0.73
CA ALA A 205 -9.76 2.98 -0.47
C ALA A 205 -10.54 2.77 -1.78
N GLY A 206 -11.31 1.69 -1.82
CA GLY A 206 -12.30 1.45 -2.89
C GLY A 206 -11.86 0.54 -4.04
N GLY A 207 -10.61 0.05 -4.03
CA GLY A 207 -10.15 -0.95 -5.00
C GLY A 207 -10.40 -2.37 -4.60
N MET A 208 -10.70 -3.23 -5.59
CA MET A 208 -10.77 -4.68 -5.40
C MET A 208 -9.38 -5.22 -5.10
N ASN A 209 -8.38 -4.84 -5.89
CA ASN A 209 -7.00 -5.21 -5.69
C ASN A 209 -6.11 -3.97 -5.59
N ILE A 210 -5.22 -3.95 -4.60
CA ILE A 210 -4.28 -2.85 -4.36
C ILE A 210 -2.88 -3.44 -4.23
N ASP A 211 -1.93 -3.02 -5.07
CA ASP A 211 -0.57 -3.55 -5.06
C ASP A 211 0.54 -2.52 -5.32
N ASN A 212 1.78 -2.82 -4.91
CA ASN A 212 2.96 -1.99 -5.14
C ASN A 212 2.80 -0.56 -4.59
N ILE A 213 2.64 -0.47 -3.28
CA ILE A 213 2.51 0.80 -2.55
C ILE A 213 3.77 1.00 -1.73
N THR A 214 4.35 2.20 -1.74
CA THR A 214 5.57 2.49 -0.95
C THR A 214 5.51 3.90 -0.39
N GLY A 215 5.86 4.08 0.88
CA GLY A 215 6.05 5.41 1.49
C GLY A 215 7.32 6.09 0.99
N ASP A 216 8.37 5.29 0.81
CA ASP A 216 9.72 5.64 0.35
C ASP A 216 10.60 6.20 1.47
N ALA A 217 10.85 7.50 1.59
CA ALA A 217 11.81 8.02 2.58
C ALA A 217 11.18 9.04 3.52
N GLY A 218 10.88 8.65 4.75
CA GLY A 218 10.44 9.51 5.84
C GLY A 218 9.52 8.74 6.78
N ASP A 219 8.94 9.42 7.77
CA ASP A 219 8.04 8.74 8.71
C ASP A 219 6.61 8.70 8.12
N ASP A 220 6.27 7.67 7.36
CA ASP A 220 5.05 7.63 6.55
C ASP A 220 3.83 7.06 7.27
N THR A 221 2.64 7.41 6.79
CA THR A 221 1.37 6.80 7.20
C THR A 221 0.64 6.24 5.99
N ILE A 222 0.56 4.92 5.92
CA ILE A 222 -0.04 4.18 4.81
C ILE A 222 -1.31 3.48 5.30
N ALA A 223 -2.46 3.83 4.74
CA ALA A 223 -3.75 3.22 5.02
C ALA A 223 -4.37 2.64 3.75
N VAL A 224 -4.43 1.31 3.68
CA VAL A 224 -4.96 0.57 2.52
C VAL A 224 -6.20 -0.22 2.90
N ALA A 225 -7.29 -0.03 2.15
CA ALA A 225 -8.53 -0.76 2.30
C ALA A 225 -8.98 -1.35 0.95
N ALA A 226 -8.56 -2.59 0.70
CA ALA A 226 -8.93 -3.35 -0.48
C ALA A 226 -10.20 -4.18 -0.27
N GLY A 227 -11.02 -4.32 -1.32
CA GLY A 227 -12.21 -5.16 -1.32
C GLY A 227 -11.89 -6.65 -1.39
N ASN A 228 -10.76 -7.01 -2.01
CA ASN A 228 -10.29 -8.39 -2.16
C ASN A 228 -8.84 -8.54 -1.72
N GLU A 229 -7.86 -8.03 -2.46
CA GLU A 229 -6.43 -8.29 -2.22
C GLU A 229 -5.64 -7.00 -1.99
N ALA A 230 -4.75 -7.01 -1.00
CA ALA A 230 -3.75 -5.97 -0.78
C ALA A 230 -2.36 -6.60 -0.70
N ARG A 231 -1.42 -6.21 -1.58
CA ARG A 231 -0.09 -6.83 -1.66
C ARG A 231 1.05 -5.85 -1.91
N SER A 232 2.28 -6.25 -1.60
CA SER A 232 3.49 -5.49 -1.93
C SER A 232 3.42 -4.05 -1.41
N ILE A 233 3.26 -3.91 -0.10
CA ILE A 233 3.18 -2.60 0.59
C ILE A 233 4.42 -2.46 1.46
N SER A 234 5.14 -1.37 1.31
CA SER A 234 6.35 -1.08 2.09
C SER A 234 6.23 0.31 2.72
N GLY A 235 6.67 0.46 3.97
CA GLY A 235 6.87 1.78 4.57
C GLY A 235 8.03 2.48 3.88
N GLY A 236 9.23 1.92 4.04
CA GLY A 236 10.43 2.40 3.35
C GLY A 236 11.54 2.71 4.34
N GLN A 237 12.07 3.92 4.34
CA GLN A 237 12.99 4.41 5.38
C GLN A 237 12.24 5.34 6.31
N GLY A 238 12.48 5.27 7.61
CA GLY A 238 11.81 6.11 8.60
C GLY A 238 10.86 5.27 9.44
N ARG A 239 10.18 5.91 10.39
CA ARG A 239 9.25 5.22 11.27
C ARG A 239 7.85 5.31 10.69
N ASP A 240 7.38 4.18 10.18
CA ASP A 240 6.17 4.09 9.39
C ASP A 240 4.98 3.55 10.18
N ILE A 241 3.78 3.95 9.76
CA ILE A 241 2.51 3.42 10.25
C ILE A 241 1.75 2.83 9.08
N ILE A 242 1.67 1.50 9.02
CA ILE A 242 1.04 0.76 7.94
C ILE A 242 -0.24 0.09 8.47
N THR A 243 -1.39 0.45 7.92
CA THR A 243 -2.68 -0.18 8.24
C THR A 243 -3.30 -0.75 6.97
N VAL A 244 -3.53 -2.06 6.94
CA VAL A 244 -4.06 -2.76 5.76
C VAL A 244 -5.29 -3.58 6.09
N ALA A 245 -6.35 -3.40 5.31
CA ALA A 245 -7.56 -4.22 5.34
C ALA A 245 -7.84 -4.83 3.96
N GLY A 246 -8.24 -6.10 3.93
CA GLY A 246 -8.55 -6.85 2.71
C GLY A 246 -9.15 -8.23 3.00
N GLN A 247 -9.57 -8.99 1.98
CA GLN A 247 -9.85 -10.43 2.17
C GLN A 247 -8.56 -11.23 2.25
N THR A 248 -7.58 -10.86 1.43
CA THR A 248 -6.24 -11.42 1.42
C THR A 248 -5.23 -10.28 1.50
N VAL A 249 -4.25 -10.41 2.40
CA VAL A 249 -3.17 -9.43 2.54
C VAL A 249 -1.83 -10.15 2.42
N GLY A 250 -0.82 -9.54 1.84
CA GLY A 250 0.50 -10.15 1.85
C GLY A 250 1.62 -9.25 1.37
N ASP A 251 2.86 -9.73 1.53
CA ASP A 251 4.07 -9.04 1.10
C ASP A 251 4.15 -7.61 1.66
N ILE A 252 3.91 -7.49 2.98
CA ILE A 252 4.00 -6.22 3.71
C ILE A 252 5.35 -6.13 4.40
N SER A 253 5.99 -4.95 4.33
CA SER A 253 7.30 -4.65 4.89
C SER A 253 7.24 -3.31 5.62
N GLY A 254 7.78 -3.24 6.84
CA GLY A 254 8.01 -1.98 7.53
C GLY A 254 9.12 -1.21 6.82
N GLY A 255 10.32 -1.79 6.84
CA GLY A 255 11.49 -1.27 6.16
C GLY A 255 12.59 -0.92 7.15
N GLN A 256 13.16 0.28 7.06
CA GLN A 256 14.14 0.75 8.04
C GLN A 256 13.47 1.70 9.03
N GLY A 257 13.39 1.33 10.29
CA GLY A 257 12.79 2.15 11.33
C GLY A 257 11.98 1.29 12.29
N SER A 258 11.49 1.90 13.36
CA SER A 258 10.65 1.20 14.34
C SER A 258 9.18 1.32 13.95
N ASP A 259 8.69 0.41 13.13
CA ASP A 259 7.43 0.56 12.40
C ASP A 259 6.22 0.02 13.16
N ILE A 260 5.03 0.47 12.76
CA ILE A 260 3.76 -0.04 13.28
C ILE A 260 2.96 -0.62 12.13
N ILE A 261 2.79 -1.95 12.13
CA ILE A 261 2.06 -2.68 11.09
C ILE A 261 0.78 -3.28 11.67
N THR A 262 -0.38 -2.85 11.18
CA THR A 262 -1.70 -3.36 11.59
C THR A 262 -2.45 -3.95 10.41
N ILE A 263 -2.75 -5.25 10.47
CA ILE A 263 -3.42 -6.00 9.40
C ILE A 263 -4.77 -6.54 9.88
N ALA A 264 -5.83 -6.25 9.11
CA ALA A 264 -7.16 -6.80 9.29
C ALA A 264 -7.60 -7.54 8.01
N SER A 265 -7.35 -8.85 7.97
CA SER A 265 -7.69 -9.71 6.84
C SER A 265 -8.94 -10.54 7.09
N GLY A 266 -9.83 -10.61 6.10
CA GLY A 266 -11.03 -11.44 6.14
C GLY A 266 -10.74 -12.94 6.00
N GLN A 267 -9.65 -13.32 5.34
CA GLN A 267 -9.28 -14.72 5.07
C GLN A 267 -7.83 -14.99 5.47
N ALA A 268 -6.86 -14.49 4.71
CA ALA A 268 -5.48 -14.93 4.81
C ALA A 268 -4.47 -13.77 4.81
N VAL A 269 -3.34 -14.01 5.47
CA VAL A 269 -2.16 -13.13 5.47
C VAL A 269 -0.94 -13.92 5.01
N PHE A 270 -0.20 -13.38 4.04
CA PHE A 270 0.96 -14.02 3.42
C PHE A 270 2.18 -13.13 3.48
N GLY A 271 3.08 -13.35 4.45
CA GLY A 271 4.36 -12.62 4.52
C GLY A 271 4.19 -11.20 5.03
N ILE A 272 4.53 -11.01 6.30
CA ILE A 272 4.71 -9.71 6.93
C ILE A 272 6.14 -9.66 7.45
N ARG A 273 6.84 -8.55 7.23
CA ARG A 273 8.16 -8.27 7.79
C ARG A 273 8.15 -6.90 8.46
N GLY A 274 8.71 -6.81 9.66
CA GLY A 274 9.06 -5.52 10.26
C GLY A 274 10.31 -4.94 9.60
N ASP A 275 11.32 -5.81 9.39
CA ASP A 275 12.63 -5.54 8.80
C ASP A 275 13.65 -4.96 9.81
N ASP A 276 14.10 -3.71 9.72
CA ASP A 276 15.14 -3.17 10.63
C ASP A 276 14.55 -2.17 11.63
N GLY A 277 14.50 -2.49 12.92
CA GLY A 277 14.11 -1.60 14.01
C GLY A 277 13.21 -2.31 15.02
N ASP A 278 12.88 -1.64 16.13
CA ASP A 278 11.94 -2.22 17.11
C ASP A 278 10.49 -2.09 16.59
N ASP A 279 9.95 -3.14 15.96
CA ASP A 279 8.68 -3.10 15.25
C ASP A 279 7.47 -3.54 16.10
N ALA A 280 6.29 -2.99 15.78
CA ALA A 280 5.02 -3.38 16.39
C ALA A 280 4.06 -3.93 15.34
N ILE A 281 3.92 -5.26 15.29
CA ILE A 281 3.11 -5.97 14.30
C ILE A 281 1.84 -6.53 14.96
N ALA A 282 0.66 -6.16 14.46
CA ALA A 282 -0.63 -6.65 14.93
C ALA A 282 -1.48 -7.21 13.78
N ILE A 283 -1.80 -8.50 13.82
CA ILE A 283 -2.49 -9.21 12.73
C ILE A 283 -3.77 -9.87 13.23
N ALA A 284 -4.88 -9.62 12.54
CA ALA A 284 -6.13 -10.36 12.66
C ALA A 284 -6.50 -10.98 11.31
N ALA A 285 -6.59 -12.31 11.25
CA ALA A 285 -6.89 -13.06 10.03
C ALA A 285 -7.49 -14.44 10.34
N ALA A 286 -8.02 -15.17 9.35
CA ALA A 286 -8.35 -16.58 9.58
C ALA A 286 -7.08 -17.45 9.56
N THR A 287 -6.16 -17.18 8.64
CA THR A 287 -4.87 -17.89 8.52
C THR A 287 -3.72 -16.92 8.30
N VAL A 288 -2.57 -17.21 8.88
CA VAL A 288 -1.33 -16.45 8.70
C VAL A 288 -0.22 -17.41 8.26
N ASP A 289 0.43 -17.12 7.15
CA ASP A 289 1.48 -17.99 6.59
C ASP A 289 2.85 -17.67 7.19
N ARG A 290 3.30 -16.41 7.09
CA ARG A 290 4.63 -15.97 7.55
C ARG A 290 4.58 -14.58 8.19
N VAL A 291 5.29 -14.43 9.30
CA VAL A 291 5.54 -13.15 9.99
C VAL A 291 6.95 -13.17 10.55
N GLU A 292 7.73 -12.14 10.25
CA GLU A 292 9.08 -11.95 10.77
C GLU A 292 9.14 -10.53 11.36
N GLY A 293 9.66 -10.39 12.58
CA GLY A 293 9.95 -9.06 13.15
C GLY A 293 11.13 -8.46 12.40
N GLY A 294 12.31 -9.07 12.52
CA GLY A 294 13.48 -8.73 11.73
C GLY A 294 14.69 -8.50 12.62
N ARG A 295 15.26 -7.30 12.61
CA ARG A 295 16.30 -6.88 13.56
C ARG A 295 15.71 -5.87 14.52
N GLY A 296 15.91 -6.02 15.81
CA GLY A 296 15.37 -5.10 16.82
C GLY A 296 14.57 -5.86 17.85
N ASP A 297 14.11 -5.17 18.89
CA ASP A 297 13.28 -5.78 19.92
C ASP A 297 11.80 -5.66 19.54
N ASP A 298 11.29 -6.65 18.81
CA ASP A 298 9.98 -6.61 18.17
C ASP A 298 8.82 -6.99 19.09
N THR A 299 7.64 -6.46 18.79
CA THR A 299 6.38 -6.83 19.42
C THR A 299 5.38 -7.32 18.38
N ILE A 300 5.12 -8.63 18.39
CA ILE A 300 4.25 -9.29 17.41
C ILE A 300 3.00 -9.80 18.11
N ARG A 301 1.81 -9.47 17.63
CA ARG A 301 0.52 -9.98 18.12
C ARG A 301 -0.31 -10.56 17.00
N ILE A 302 -0.68 -11.83 17.12
CA ILE A 302 -1.45 -12.55 16.10
C ILE A 302 -2.74 -13.09 16.69
N ASN A 303 -3.85 -12.84 16.00
CA ASN A 303 -5.14 -13.43 16.26
C ASN A 303 -5.63 -14.16 15.01
N ALA A 304 -5.41 -15.47 14.98
CA ALA A 304 -5.76 -16.31 13.83
C ALA A 304 -6.20 -17.73 14.24
N ARG A 305 -6.80 -18.47 13.30
CA ARG A 305 -7.03 -19.91 13.52
C ARG A 305 -5.71 -20.67 13.44
N THR A 306 -4.87 -20.36 12.44
CA THR A 306 -3.54 -20.95 12.23
C THR A 306 -2.50 -19.89 11.89
N ALA A 307 -1.26 -20.09 12.33
CA ALA A 307 -0.09 -19.27 12.05
C ALA A 307 1.12 -20.19 11.82
N ASP A 308 1.77 -20.17 10.65
CA ASP A 308 2.69 -21.26 10.27
C ASP A 308 4.20 -20.95 10.38
N ALA A 309 4.67 -19.76 9.99
CA ALA A 309 6.10 -19.40 10.06
C ALA A 309 6.28 -18.06 10.75
N ILE A 310 6.29 -18.10 12.09
CA ILE A 310 6.43 -16.91 12.93
C ILE A 310 7.84 -16.87 13.49
N SER A 311 8.54 -15.74 13.36
CA SER A 311 9.85 -15.49 13.98
C SER A 311 9.87 -14.05 14.50
N GLY A 312 10.49 -13.83 15.65
CA GLY A 312 10.84 -12.50 16.12
C GLY A 312 12.00 -11.96 15.30
N GLY A 313 13.09 -12.72 15.25
CA GLY A 313 14.28 -12.41 14.47
C GLY A 313 15.44 -12.11 15.40
N LEU A 314 16.34 -11.23 15.01
CA LEU A 314 17.46 -10.82 15.86
C LEU A 314 17.00 -9.76 16.87
N GLY A 315 17.01 -10.08 18.16
CA GLY A 315 16.68 -9.12 19.21
C GLY A 315 16.05 -9.82 20.40
N ASP A 316 15.53 -9.07 21.37
CA ASP A 316 14.77 -9.64 22.49
C ASP A 316 13.26 -9.43 22.24
N ASP A 317 12.62 -10.38 21.56
CA ASP A 317 11.27 -10.19 21.01
C ASP A 317 10.13 -10.57 21.96
N ARG A 318 8.96 -9.99 21.71
CA ARG A 318 7.71 -10.27 22.42
C ARG A 318 6.61 -10.67 21.46
N ILE A 319 6.26 -11.94 21.48
CA ILE A 319 5.25 -12.51 20.59
C ILE A 319 4.00 -12.90 21.41
N ASP A 320 2.81 -12.46 21.00
CA ASP A 320 1.52 -12.79 21.62
C ASP A 320 0.63 -13.59 20.64
N LEU A 321 0.57 -14.89 20.89
CA LEU A 321 -0.20 -15.88 20.15
C LEU A 321 -1.40 -16.39 20.98
N THR A 322 -1.81 -15.68 22.04
CA THR A 322 -2.98 -16.06 22.84
C THR A 322 -4.29 -16.01 22.02
N GLY A 323 -4.30 -15.21 20.95
CA GLY A 323 -5.35 -15.17 19.94
C GLY A 323 -5.30 -16.32 18.94
N THR A 324 -4.27 -17.16 18.95
CA THR A 324 -4.01 -18.14 17.89
C THR A 324 -4.40 -19.56 18.29
N GLY A 325 -5.06 -20.29 17.38
CA GLY A 325 -5.48 -21.68 17.59
C GLY A 325 -4.34 -22.70 17.48
N LYS A 326 -3.57 -22.60 16.40
CA LYS A 326 -2.34 -23.37 16.16
C LYS A 326 -1.25 -22.46 15.61
N ALA A 327 -0.04 -22.55 16.16
CA ALA A 327 1.09 -21.75 15.76
C ALA A 327 2.33 -22.60 15.49
N LYS A 328 3.19 -22.16 14.58
CA LYS A 328 4.55 -22.68 14.41
C LYS A 328 5.55 -21.52 14.41
N LEU A 329 6.47 -21.59 15.37
CA LEU A 329 7.46 -20.58 15.73
C LEU A 329 8.83 -21.06 15.27
N PHE A 330 9.61 -20.18 14.67
CA PHE A 330 11.00 -20.38 14.30
C PHE A 330 11.87 -19.58 15.27
N PHE A 331 12.89 -20.24 15.80
CA PHE A 331 13.88 -19.64 16.70
C PHE A 331 15.26 -20.19 16.33
N ASP A 332 16.11 -19.32 15.80
CA ASP A 332 17.41 -19.64 15.27
C ASP A 332 18.54 -19.00 16.09
N ARG A 333 19.77 -19.13 15.58
CA ARG A 333 20.97 -18.67 16.27
C ARG A 333 21.07 -17.14 16.18
N GLY A 334 21.17 -16.47 17.33
CA GLY A 334 21.29 -15.02 17.40
C GLY A 334 19.97 -14.29 17.63
N ASP A 335 18.86 -15.03 17.75
CA ASP A 335 17.51 -14.52 17.99
C ASP A 335 17.29 -14.00 19.44
N GLY A 336 18.37 -13.75 20.18
CA GLY A 336 18.32 -13.14 21.51
C GLY A 336 17.38 -13.86 22.49
N LYS A 337 16.60 -13.08 23.25
CA LYS A 337 15.80 -13.58 24.38
C LYS A 337 14.31 -13.32 24.21
N ASP A 338 13.70 -14.17 23.42
CA ASP A 338 12.29 -14.09 23.09
C ASP A 338 11.35 -14.54 24.20
N VAL A 339 10.20 -13.87 24.26
CA VAL A 339 9.06 -14.25 25.10
C VAL A 339 7.82 -14.40 24.24
N VAL A 340 7.26 -15.61 24.21
CA VAL A 340 6.09 -15.97 23.42
C VAL A 340 4.93 -16.35 24.33
N ARG A 341 3.88 -15.52 24.37
CA ARG A 341 2.64 -15.84 25.08
C ARG A 341 1.77 -16.73 24.21
N VAL A 342 1.37 -17.88 24.74
CA VAL A 342 0.67 -18.92 23.98
C VAL A 342 -0.60 -19.38 24.69
N ALA A 343 -1.61 -19.76 23.90
CA ALA A 343 -2.83 -20.37 24.41
C ALA A 343 -3.28 -21.60 23.61
N GLY A 344 -2.91 -21.71 22.33
CA GLY A 344 -3.25 -22.83 21.44
C GLY A 344 -2.12 -23.84 21.26
N GLU A 345 -2.29 -24.74 20.28
CA GLU A 345 -1.24 -25.66 19.83
C GLU A 345 -0.03 -24.87 19.31
N THR A 346 1.18 -25.26 19.69
CA THR A 346 2.41 -24.55 19.32
C THR A 346 3.49 -25.56 18.93
N THR A 347 4.12 -25.34 17.79
CA THR A 347 5.35 -26.03 17.38
C THR A 347 6.49 -25.02 17.42
N VAL A 348 7.61 -25.34 18.07
CA VAL A 348 8.84 -24.54 17.99
C VAL A 348 9.84 -25.26 17.11
N VAL A 349 10.42 -24.54 16.16
CA VAL A 349 11.36 -25.03 15.16
C VAL A 349 12.71 -24.40 15.42
N PHE A 350 13.73 -25.25 15.52
CA PHE A 350 15.12 -24.86 15.58
C PHE A 350 15.80 -25.29 14.28
N ALA A 351 15.81 -24.42 13.27
CA ALA A 351 16.19 -24.82 11.91
C ALA A 351 17.71 -25.02 11.75
N GLU A 352 18.51 -24.32 12.57
CA GLU A 352 19.98 -24.37 12.50
C GLU A 352 20.64 -25.11 13.68
N ARG A 353 19.86 -25.70 14.59
CA ARG A 353 20.39 -26.31 15.80
C ARG A 353 19.55 -27.47 16.33
N SER A 354 20.22 -28.38 17.02
CA SER A 354 19.59 -29.50 17.72
C SER A 354 19.07 -29.06 19.08
N ILE A 355 17.92 -29.60 19.50
CA ILE A 355 17.41 -29.37 20.85
C ILE A 355 18.30 -30.03 21.92
N ASP A 356 19.14 -30.99 21.54
CA ASP A 356 20.05 -31.70 22.44
C ASP A 356 21.09 -30.79 23.10
N ASP A 357 21.39 -29.65 22.47
CA ASP A 357 22.32 -28.64 22.98
C ASP A 357 21.64 -27.61 23.91
N ALA A 358 20.34 -27.74 24.16
CA ALA A 358 19.56 -26.77 24.93
C ALA A 358 19.44 -27.12 26.43
N ASP A 359 19.52 -26.08 27.25
CA ASP A 359 19.08 -26.10 28.65
C ASP A 359 17.59 -25.70 28.71
N ILE A 360 16.75 -26.64 29.17
CA ILE A 360 15.30 -26.43 29.29
C ILE A 360 14.92 -26.27 30.77
N SER A 361 14.29 -25.14 31.10
CA SER A 361 13.74 -24.87 32.43
C SER A 361 12.23 -24.64 32.39
N TYR A 362 11.55 -24.95 33.49
CA TYR A 362 10.11 -24.78 33.60
C TYR A 362 9.72 -24.34 35.02
N GLY A 363 8.70 -23.50 35.12
CA GLY A 363 8.22 -22.94 36.39
C GLY A 363 7.26 -21.78 36.15
N ASP A 364 6.37 -21.52 37.11
CA ASP A 364 5.45 -20.36 37.07
C ASP A 364 4.60 -20.23 35.78
N GLY A 365 4.26 -21.36 35.15
CA GLY A 365 3.50 -21.39 33.90
C GLY A 365 4.33 -21.07 32.65
N LYS A 366 5.66 -21.09 32.77
CA LYS A 366 6.60 -20.80 31.68
C LYS A 366 7.50 -22.01 31.39
N ILE A 367 7.89 -22.13 30.13
CA ILE A 367 8.93 -23.04 29.65
C ILE A 367 9.97 -22.18 28.96
N THR A 368 11.23 -22.23 29.39
CA THR A 368 12.33 -21.52 28.77
C THR A 368 13.32 -22.52 28.22
N ILE A 369 13.64 -22.36 26.94
CA ILE A 369 14.65 -23.14 26.22
C ILE A 369 15.80 -22.18 25.97
N SER A 370 16.99 -22.52 26.43
CA SER A 370 18.15 -21.62 26.42
C SER A 370 19.38 -22.34 25.90
N PHE A 371 20.26 -21.58 25.25
CA PHE A 371 21.45 -22.12 24.65
C PHE A 371 22.68 -21.36 25.14
N ALA A 372 23.51 -22.02 25.94
CA ALA A 372 24.60 -21.38 26.68
C ALA A 372 25.72 -20.85 25.77
N ASP A 373 25.89 -21.41 24.57
CA ASP A 373 26.94 -21.03 23.64
C ASP A 373 26.70 -19.67 22.97
N THR A 374 25.43 -19.25 22.85
CA THR A 374 25.02 -17.95 22.31
C THR A 374 24.48 -17.01 23.38
N GLY A 375 23.84 -17.56 24.41
CA GLY A 375 23.05 -16.81 25.37
C GLY A 375 21.60 -16.58 24.92
N ASP A 376 21.20 -17.16 23.79
CA ASP A 376 19.85 -17.04 23.24
C ASP A 376 18.87 -17.89 24.06
N SER A 377 17.62 -17.44 24.14
CA SER A 377 16.56 -18.22 24.77
C SER A 377 15.17 -17.87 24.25
N VAL A 378 14.31 -18.88 24.11
CA VAL A 378 12.88 -18.68 23.87
C VAL A 378 12.08 -19.10 25.10
N THR A 379 11.24 -18.21 25.60
CA THR A 379 10.35 -18.45 26.74
C THR A 379 8.90 -18.52 26.28
N LEU A 380 8.31 -19.71 26.34
CA LEU A 380 6.87 -19.93 26.14
C LEU A 380 6.11 -19.66 27.45
N ASP A 381 5.25 -18.66 27.44
CA ASP A 381 4.43 -18.25 28.57
C ASP A 381 2.97 -18.70 28.40
N TYR A 382 2.58 -19.72 29.17
CA TYR A 382 1.23 -20.29 29.23
C TYR A 382 0.39 -19.69 30.36
N SER A 383 0.82 -18.60 31.00
CA SER A 383 0.07 -17.94 32.09
C SER A 383 -1.21 -17.22 31.62
N ALA A 384 -1.56 -17.28 30.33
CA ALA A 384 -2.80 -16.74 29.81
C ALA A 384 -4.03 -17.36 30.51
N ALA A 385 -5.05 -16.54 30.79
CA ALA A 385 -6.17 -16.89 31.66
C ALA A 385 -7.04 -18.07 31.14
N THR A 386 -7.03 -18.33 29.83
CA THR A 386 -7.78 -19.42 29.20
C THR A 386 -6.97 -20.00 28.04
N LEU A 387 -6.61 -21.28 28.15
CA LEU A 387 -6.03 -22.04 27.05
C LEU A 387 -7.11 -22.31 25.97
N LYS A 388 -6.72 -22.31 24.70
CA LYS A 388 -7.58 -22.67 23.56
C LYS A 388 -7.48 -24.18 23.30
N GLY A 389 -8.64 -24.82 23.15
CA GLY A 389 -8.73 -26.29 23.05
C GLY A 389 -8.79 -26.97 24.41
N SER A 390 -9.15 -28.26 24.45
CA SER A 390 -9.24 -29.02 25.70
C SER A 390 -7.88 -29.32 26.32
N THR A 391 -6.82 -29.33 25.50
CA THR A 391 -5.41 -29.58 25.84
C THR A 391 -4.54 -29.04 24.70
N PRO A 392 -4.01 -27.81 24.76
CA PRO A 392 -3.09 -27.33 23.72
C PRO A 392 -1.85 -28.23 23.64
N GLU A 393 -1.30 -28.44 22.45
CA GLU A 393 -0.13 -29.31 22.24
C GLU A 393 1.13 -28.45 22.07
N LEU A 394 2.26 -28.89 22.64
CA LEU A 394 3.58 -28.33 22.37
C LEU A 394 4.41 -29.38 21.64
N SER A 395 4.99 -29.00 20.50
CA SER A 395 5.96 -29.83 19.78
C SER A 395 7.24 -29.09 19.43
N PHE A 396 8.30 -29.85 19.20
CA PHE A 396 9.60 -29.36 18.75
C PHE A 396 9.97 -30.02 17.42
N GLU A 397 10.54 -29.24 16.51
CA GLU A 397 11.19 -29.70 15.29
C GLU A 397 12.62 -29.13 15.27
N ASP A 398 13.61 -29.94 14.92
CA ASP A 398 15.01 -29.53 14.88
C ASP A 398 15.76 -30.16 13.69
N THR A 399 17.06 -29.85 13.56
CA THR A 399 17.92 -30.38 12.49
C THR A 399 18.05 -31.91 12.48
N ASP A 400 17.79 -32.57 13.61
CA ASP A 400 17.82 -34.03 13.75
C ASP A 400 16.46 -34.67 13.42
N ASN A 401 15.45 -33.85 13.09
CA ASN A 401 14.10 -34.24 12.69
C ASN A 401 13.35 -35.00 13.80
N LEU A 402 13.56 -34.59 15.06
CA LEU A 402 12.92 -35.20 16.23
C LEU A 402 11.55 -34.57 16.51
N ASP A 403 10.45 -35.17 16.03
CA ASP A 403 9.08 -34.76 16.37
C ASP A 403 8.71 -35.19 17.80
N VAL A 404 8.89 -34.29 18.79
CA VAL A 404 8.50 -34.52 20.19
C VAL A 404 7.17 -33.82 20.46
N ARG A 405 6.08 -34.58 20.63
CA ARG A 405 4.72 -34.05 20.88
C ARG A 405 4.23 -34.29 22.30
N ARG A 406 3.74 -33.26 23.01
CA ARG A 406 3.10 -33.41 24.33
C ARG A 406 1.90 -32.48 24.53
N GLU A 407 0.85 -32.98 25.19
CA GLU A 407 -0.28 -32.18 25.69
C GLU A 407 0.22 -31.16 26.73
N ALA A 408 -0.37 -29.96 26.80
CA ALA A 408 -0.09 -28.90 27.78
C ALA A 408 -1.27 -28.70 28.77
N PRO A 409 -1.31 -29.47 29.87
CA PRO A 409 -2.19 -29.24 31.01
C PRO A 409 -1.88 -27.99 31.82
N HIS A 410 -2.91 -27.48 32.47
CA HIS A 410 -2.78 -26.62 33.63
C HIS A 410 -2.09 -27.37 34.79
N GLY A 411 -1.00 -26.79 35.35
CA GLY A 411 -0.39 -27.23 36.62
C GLY A 411 0.63 -28.37 36.54
N TRP A 412 1.64 -28.27 35.67
CA TRP A 412 2.64 -29.34 35.47
C TRP A 412 3.64 -29.49 36.63
N ASN A 413 3.87 -30.74 37.05
CA ASN A 413 5.10 -31.17 37.70
C ASN A 413 5.81 -32.28 36.88
N ALA A 414 7.05 -32.00 36.46
CA ALA A 414 8.24 -32.82 36.15
C ALA A 414 8.17 -34.21 35.47
N SER A 415 7.10 -34.98 35.60
CA SER A 415 7.07 -36.37 35.15
C SER A 415 6.70 -36.51 33.67
N THR A 416 6.60 -35.47 32.87
CA THR A 416 6.11 -35.68 31.51
C THR A 416 6.60 -34.67 30.51
N LEU A 417 7.80 -34.11 30.72
CA LEU A 417 8.84 -34.00 29.68
C LEU A 417 9.76 -35.24 29.70
N TYR A 418 9.27 -36.30 30.38
CA TYR A 418 9.93 -37.30 31.23
C TYR A 418 11.24 -37.92 30.75
N ARG A 419 11.59 -37.85 29.47
CA ARG A 419 12.64 -38.66 28.82
C ARG A 419 13.03 -38.08 27.43
N TYR A 420 13.22 -36.77 27.27
CA TYR A 420 14.57 -36.23 27.00
C TYR A 420 15.60 -36.71 28.06
N PHE A 421 15.08 -36.81 29.27
CA PHE A 421 15.57 -37.40 30.52
C PHE A 421 15.64 -38.95 30.65
N ASP A 422 15.93 -39.74 29.61
CA ASP A 422 16.45 -41.11 29.90
C ASP A 422 17.90 -41.24 29.46
N ALA A 423 18.21 -40.82 28.24
CA ALA A 423 19.52 -40.86 27.63
C ALA A 423 19.25 -40.35 26.20
N HIS A 424 20.10 -39.60 25.51
CA HIS A 424 21.45 -40.04 25.16
C HIS A 424 21.57 -41.56 24.86
N GLY A 425 20.47 -42.24 24.48
CA GLY A 425 20.41 -43.68 24.24
C GLY A 425 19.09 -44.39 24.59
N ALA A 426 18.12 -44.30 23.67
CA ALA A 426 17.12 -45.30 23.26
C ALA A 426 16.54 -46.31 24.30
N GLY A 427 15.23 -46.22 24.56
CA GLY A 427 14.49 -47.32 25.16
C GLY A 427 13.01 -47.09 25.44
N GLY A 428 12.16 -47.14 24.41
CA GLY A 428 10.73 -47.43 24.56
C GLY A 428 9.80 -46.21 24.61
N PHE A 429 9.30 -45.83 23.43
CA PHE A 429 8.37 -44.73 23.16
C PHE A 429 6.89 -45.17 23.28
N SER A 430 5.98 -44.20 23.48
CA SER A 430 4.74 -44.15 22.70
C SER A 430 4.57 -42.77 22.06
N LEU A 431 4.83 -42.76 20.76
CA LEU A 431 4.66 -41.72 19.76
C LEU A 431 3.23 -41.79 19.21
N THR A 432 2.48 -40.68 19.17
CA THR A 432 1.18 -40.66 18.47
C THR A 432 1.40 -40.20 17.03
N LEU A 433 1.64 -41.17 16.14
CA LEU A 433 1.54 -41.00 14.69
C LEU A 433 0.06 -40.84 14.31
N LYS A 434 -0.23 -39.93 13.38
CA LYS A 434 -1.35 -40.13 12.44
C LYS A 434 -0.82 -40.78 11.18
#